data_AF-W2TDW9-F1
#
_entry.id   AF-W2TDW9-F1
#
_cell.length_a   1.000
_cell.length_b   1.000
_cell.length_c   1.000
_cell.angle_alpha   90.00
_cell.angle_beta   90.00
_cell.angle_gamma   90.00
#
_symmetry.space_group_name_H-M   'P 1'
#
loop_
_entity.id
_entity.type
_entity.pdbx_description
1 polymer ?
#
loop_
_entity_poly.entity_id
_entity_poly.type
_entity_poly.pdbx_seq_one_letter_code
_entity_poly.pdbx_strand_id
1 'polypeptide(L)'
;MTSNSNTAKDSMGFSQGESLRIAVAANQGGRKYMEDRVHIETLRKENSSIKFTFCGIYDGHGGHEASEYVRRNLLNNIEVNKLFHSDDDDDILKAIRLGFLATHHGIWRENIRPDNSIFFES
;
A
#
# COMPACT_ATOMS: atom_id res chain seq x y z
N MET A 1 10.96 23.26 -49.80
CA MET A 1 11.73 23.45 -48.56
C MET A 1 10.77 23.97 -47.51
N THR A 2 10.51 23.15 -46.47
CA THR A 2 10.01 23.43 -45.10
C THR A 2 8.85 24.43 -44.93
N SER A 3 7.78 24.15 -44.17
CA SER A 3 7.77 23.52 -42.85
C SER A 3 6.38 22.99 -42.46
N ASN A 4 6.39 21.86 -41.74
CA ASN A 4 5.28 21.27 -40.99
C ASN A 4 4.65 22.26 -40.00
N SER A 5 3.31 22.32 -39.97
CA SER A 5 2.58 22.74 -38.78
C SER A 5 2.18 21.49 -37.98
N ASN A 6 2.93 21.26 -36.89
CA ASN A 6 2.52 20.38 -35.80
C ASN A 6 1.27 20.98 -35.14
N THR A 7 0.10 20.38 -35.35
CA THR A 7 -1.02 20.56 -34.42
C THR A 7 -0.88 19.49 -33.34
N ALA A 8 -0.46 19.96 -32.17
CA ALA A 8 -0.25 19.18 -30.96
C ALA A 8 -1.47 18.31 -30.64
N LYS A 9 -1.19 17.08 -30.21
CA LYS A 9 -2.16 16.17 -29.60
C LYS A 9 -2.74 16.88 -28.39
N ASP A 10 -4.06 17.09 -28.40
CA ASP A 10 -4.80 17.56 -27.25
C ASP A 10 -4.72 16.47 -26.18
N SER A 11 -3.81 16.65 -25.22
CA SER A 11 -3.68 15.73 -24.09
C SER A 11 -4.86 15.96 -23.16
N MET A 12 -5.82 15.02 -23.15
CA MET A 12 -6.83 14.95 -22.10
C MET A 12 -6.13 14.96 -20.74
N GLY A 13 -6.17 16.10 -20.08
CA GLY A 13 -5.72 16.23 -18.70
C GLY A 13 -6.64 15.40 -17.82
N PHE A 14 -6.15 14.27 -17.33
CA PHE A 14 -6.75 13.57 -16.21
C PHE A 14 -6.71 14.50 -14.98
N SER A 15 -7.84 15.07 -14.60
CA SER A 15 -8.00 15.77 -13.32
C SER A 15 -8.21 14.74 -12.20
N GLN A 16 -7.13 14.10 -11.78
CA GLN A 16 -7.15 13.05 -10.77
C GLN A 16 -7.35 13.67 -9.37
N GLY A 17 -8.61 13.72 -8.92
CA GLY A 17 -9.08 13.85 -7.53
C GLY A 17 -8.24 14.69 -6.55
N GLU A 18 -8.45 16.00 -6.52
CA GLU A 18 -7.63 16.93 -5.72
C GLU A 18 -7.94 17.00 -4.21
N SER A 19 -8.85 16.19 -3.67
CA SER A 19 -9.19 16.29 -2.24
C SER A 19 -9.65 14.97 -1.61
N LEU A 20 -8.68 14.13 -1.26
CA LEU A 20 -8.89 13.01 -0.34
C LEU A 20 -8.63 13.46 1.10
N ARG A 21 -9.63 13.34 1.97
CA ARG A 21 -9.52 13.60 3.42
C ARG A 21 -9.64 12.28 4.16
N ILE A 22 -8.66 11.95 5.01
CA ILE A 22 -8.65 10.71 5.78
C ILE A 22 -8.45 11.04 7.25
N ALA A 23 -9.23 10.39 8.10
CA ALA A 23 -9.10 10.43 9.55
C ALA A 23 -9.06 9.00 10.09
N VAL A 24 -8.28 8.78 11.15
CA VAL A 24 -8.14 7.49 11.82
C VAL A 24 -8.46 7.66 13.29
N ALA A 25 -9.22 6.71 13.82
CA ALA A 25 -9.38 6.51 15.24
C ALA A 25 -9.07 5.05 15.55
N ALA A 26 -8.32 4.82 16.63
CA ALA A 26 -7.98 3.49 17.11
C ALA A 26 -8.21 3.47 18.63
N ASN A 27 -8.87 2.43 19.13
CA ASN A 27 -9.26 2.33 20.54
C ASN A 27 -9.03 0.91 21.04
N GLN A 28 -8.19 0.77 22.08
CA GLN A 28 -7.91 -0.52 22.73
C GLN A 28 -9.15 -1.13 23.40
N GLY A 29 -10.11 -0.30 23.80
CA GLY A 29 -11.27 -0.72 24.56
C GLY A 29 -10.87 -1.44 25.85
N GLY A 30 -11.60 -2.52 26.18
CA GLY A 30 -11.35 -3.32 27.38
C GLY A 30 -10.24 -4.38 27.24
N ARG A 31 -9.50 -4.42 26.13
CA ARG A 31 -8.41 -5.39 25.93
C ARG A 31 -7.18 -5.01 26.76
N LYS A 32 -6.36 -5.99 27.11
CA LYS A 32 -5.15 -5.78 27.90
C LYS A 32 -4.06 -5.01 27.14
N TYR A 33 -3.98 -5.20 25.83
CA TYR A 33 -3.01 -4.57 24.93
C TYR A 33 -3.69 -4.12 23.64
N MET A 34 -3.18 -3.04 23.03
CA MET A 34 -3.58 -2.58 21.70
C MET A 34 -2.76 -3.30 20.64
N GLU A 35 -3.33 -4.34 20.06
CA GLU A 35 -2.66 -5.20 19.08
C GLU A 35 -2.88 -4.69 17.64
N ASP A 36 -3.93 -3.92 17.39
CA ASP A 36 -4.23 -3.35 16.08
C ASP A 36 -3.20 -2.30 15.66
N ARG A 37 -2.99 -2.19 14.36
CA ARG A 37 -2.09 -1.23 13.73
C ARG A 37 -2.75 -0.58 12.52
N VAL A 38 -2.46 0.70 12.30
CA VAL A 38 -2.93 1.44 11.13
C VAL A 38 -1.73 2.07 10.42
N HIS A 39 -1.76 2.07 9.10
CA HIS A 39 -0.80 2.74 8.22
C HIS A 39 -1.56 3.54 7.18
N ILE A 40 -1.35 4.86 7.17
CA ILE A 40 -1.80 5.72 6.09
C ILE A 40 -0.59 6.42 5.51
N GLU A 41 -0.48 6.39 4.20
CA GLU A 41 0.58 7.08 3.49
C GLU A 41 0.08 7.60 2.15
N THR A 42 0.40 8.84 1.82
CA THR A 42 0.05 9.42 0.51
C THR A 42 1.33 9.79 -0.19
N LEU A 43 1.65 9.05 -1.26
CA LEU A 43 2.78 9.35 -2.10
C LEU A 43 2.38 10.38 -3.14
N ARG A 44 3.15 11.46 -3.24
CA ARG A 44 2.95 12.55 -4.22
C ARG A 44 4.07 12.52 -5.25
N LYS A 45 3.73 12.86 -6.49
CA LYS A 45 4.71 13.11 -7.55
C LYS A 45 5.40 14.47 -7.32
N GLU A 46 6.46 14.76 -8.06
CA GLU A 46 7.20 16.03 -7.98
C GLU A 46 6.32 17.26 -8.22
N ASN A 47 5.33 17.14 -9.09
CA ASN A 47 4.34 18.20 -9.37
C ASN A 47 3.24 18.32 -8.29
N SER A 48 3.44 17.73 -7.11
CA SER A 48 2.49 17.68 -5.98
C SER A 48 1.18 16.92 -6.23
N SER A 49 0.96 16.38 -7.43
CA SER A 49 -0.19 15.50 -7.69
C SER A 49 -0.07 14.20 -6.88
N ILE A 50 -1.20 13.67 -6.44
CA ILE A 50 -1.23 12.40 -5.72
C ILE A 50 -0.88 11.28 -6.70
N LYS A 51 0.15 10.49 -6.37
CA LYS A 51 0.48 9.26 -7.11
C LYS A 51 -0.44 8.15 -6.65
N PHE A 52 -0.49 7.90 -5.35
CA PHE A 52 -1.46 7.00 -4.72
C PHE A 52 -1.58 7.34 -3.23
N THR A 53 -2.63 6.81 -2.60
CA THR A 53 -2.77 6.77 -1.14
C THR A 53 -2.94 5.32 -0.70
N PHE A 54 -2.10 4.88 0.23
CA PHE A 54 -2.16 3.57 0.86
C PHE A 54 -2.84 3.69 2.23
N CYS A 55 -3.73 2.75 2.53
CA CYS A 55 -4.41 2.61 3.82
C CYS A 55 -4.41 1.14 4.21
N GLY A 56 -3.69 0.79 5.27
CA GLY A 56 -3.65 -0.55 5.86
C GLY A 56 -4.15 -0.52 7.29
N ILE A 57 -5.08 -1.42 7.62
CA ILE A 57 -5.54 -1.69 8.99
C ILE A 57 -5.23 -3.15 9.26
N TYR A 58 -4.52 -3.42 10.35
CA TYR A 58 -4.01 -4.73 10.70
C TYR A 58 -4.52 -5.06 12.10
N ASP A 59 -5.45 -6.01 12.19
CA ASP A 59 -5.94 -6.56 13.45
C ASP A 59 -4.87 -7.54 13.99
N GLY A 60 -4.31 -7.22 15.15
CA GLY A 60 -3.30 -8.07 15.79
C GLY A 60 -3.96 -9.00 16.79
N HIS A 61 -3.49 -10.24 16.89
CA HIS A 61 -3.99 -11.20 17.86
C HIS A 61 -2.87 -12.12 18.35
N GLY A 62 -2.79 -12.30 19.68
CA GLY A 62 -1.75 -13.11 20.30
C GLY A 62 -0.38 -12.43 20.38
N GLY A 63 -0.36 -11.09 20.31
CA GLY A 63 0.83 -10.25 20.20
C GLY A 63 0.63 -9.12 19.17
N HIS A 64 1.30 -8.00 19.39
CA HIS A 64 1.27 -6.87 18.44
C HIS A 64 2.41 -6.93 17.40
N GLU A 65 3.29 -7.93 17.51
CA GLU A 65 4.54 -8.01 16.76
C GLU A 65 4.27 -8.24 15.26
N ALA A 66 3.31 -9.10 14.93
CA ALA A 66 2.96 -9.40 13.55
C ALA A 66 2.26 -8.20 12.88
N SER A 67 1.26 -7.60 13.52
CA SER A 67 0.57 -6.41 13.00
C SER A 67 1.55 -5.23 12.83
N GLU A 68 2.49 -5.06 13.76
CA GLU A 68 3.56 -4.05 13.66
C GLU A 68 4.54 -4.36 12.53
N TYR A 69 4.89 -5.62 12.31
CA TYR A 69 5.75 -6.03 11.20
C TYR A 69 5.09 -5.73 9.85
N VAL A 70 3.82 -6.12 9.69
CA VAL A 70 3.06 -5.85 8.46
C VAL A 70 2.98 -4.35 8.22
N ARG A 71 2.65 -3.55 9.25
CA ARG A 71 2.59 -2.09 9.19
C ARG A 71 3.89 -1.46 8.68
N ARG A 72 5.05 -2.04 9.01
CA ARG A 72 6.36 -1.48 8.64
C ARG A 72 6.86 -1.93 7.27
N ASN A 73 6.38 -3.06 6.76
CA ASN A 73 7.01 -3.73 5.62
C ASN A 73 6.09 -3.92 4.41
N LEU A 74 4.76 -3.99 4.59
CA LEU A 74 3.85 -4.37 3.51
C LEU A 74 3.92 -3.42 2.32
N LEU A 75 3.79 -2.11 2.55
CA LEU A 75 3.84 -1.12 1.47
C LEU A 75 5.17 -1.18 0.72
N ASN A 76 6.30 -1.22 1.43
CA ASN A 76 7.63 -1.33 0.83
C ASN A 76 7.77 -2.59 -0.05
N ASN A 77 7.24 -3.73 0.43
CA ASN A 77 7.26 -5.00 -0.30
C ASN A 77 6.34 -4.98 -1.53
N ILE A 78 5.28 -4.17 -1.53
CA ILE A 78 4.45 -3.93 -2.72
C ILE A 78 5.19 -3.02 -3.70
N GLU A 79 5.75 -1.90 -3.24
CA GLU A 79 6.38 -0.88 -4.09
C GLU A 79 7.68 -1.33 -4.75
N VAL A 80 8.47 -2.19 -4.11
CA VAL A 80 9.70 -2.74 -4.72
C VAL A 80 9.41 -3.57 -5.97
N ASN A 81 8.17 -4.07 -6.12
CA ASN A 81 7.76 -4.77 -7.31
C ASN A 81 7.39 -3.77 -8.41
N LYS A 82 8.18 -3.76 -9.49
CA LYS A 82 7.98 -2.88 -10.65
C LYS A 82 6.57 -2.93 -11.25
N LEU A 83 5.85 -4.05 -11.09
CA LEU A 83 4.49 -4.21 -11.60
C LEU A 83 3.49 -3.27 -10.89
N PHE A 84 3.79 -2.82 -9.66
CA PHE A 84 2.97 -1.85 -8.94
C PHE A 84 2.97 -0.45 -9.58
N HIS A 85 3.94 -0.17 -10.46
CA HIS A 85 4.03 1.09 -11.20
C HIS A 85 3.62 0.93 -12.67
N SER A 86 3.01 -0.20 -13.03
CA SER A 86 2.39 -0.42 -14.34
C SER A 86 1.09 0.38 -14.47
N ASP A 87 0.63 0.59 -15.70
CA ASP A 87 -0.71 1.13 -16.00
C ASP A 87 -1.74 0.00 -16.22
N ASP A 88 -1.33 -1.27 -16.05
CA ASP A 88 -2.16 -2.46 -16.16
C ASP A 88 -2.62 -2.94 -14.77
N ASP A 89 -3.94 -3.09 -14.58
CA ASP A 89 -4.54 -3.47 -13.31
C ASP A 89 -4.13 -4.89 -12.86
N ASP A 90 -3.94 -5.85 -13.77
CA ASP A 90 -3.53 -7.21 -13.43
C ASP A 90 -2.09 -7.25 -12.91
N ASP A 91 -1.22 -6.40 -13.47
CA ASP A 91 0.14 -6.20 -12.97
C ASP A 91 0.14 -5.61 -11.55
N ILE A 92 -0.69 -4.60 -11.30
CA ILE A 92 -0.83 -3.98 -9.97
C ILE A 92 -1.36 -5.01 -8.96
N LEU A 93 -2.40 -5.77 -9.32
CA LEU A 93 -2.96 -6.83 -8.47
C LEU A 93 -1.91 -7.91 -8.15
N LYS A 94 -1.12 -8.29 -9.14
CA LYS A 94 -0.01 -9.24 -8.96
C LYS A 94 1.08 -8.68 -8.05
N ALA A 95 1.41 -7.40 -8.16
CA ALA A 95 2.37 -6.75 -7.26
C ALA A 95 1.90 -6.77 -5.80
N ILE A 96 0.62 -6.45 -5.57
CA ILE A 96 0.00 -6.49 -4.24
C ILE A 96 0.09 -7.91 -3.66
N ARG A 97 -0.34 -8.92 -4.42
CA ARG A 97 -0.25 -10.34 -4.00
C ARG A 97 1.18 -10.73 -3.63
N LEU A 98 2.15 -10.37 -4.46
CA LEU A 98 3.56 -10.69 -4.21
C LEU A 98 4.11 -9.94 -2.98
N GLY A 99 3.68 -8.70 -2.75
CA GLY A 99 4.03 -7.94 -1.55
C GLY A 99 3.51 -8.61 -0.27
N PHE A 100 2.28 -9.14 -0.29
CA PHE A 100 1.75 -9.94 0.83
C PHE A 100 2.55 -11.21 1.08
N LEU A 101 2.88 -11.98 0.03
CA LEU A 101 3.71 -13.18 0.16
C LEU A 101 5.11 -12.87 0.70
N ALA A 102 5.76 -11.81 0.19
CA ALA A 102 7.07 -11.37 0.67
C ALA A 102 7.03 -10.96 2.16
N THR A 103 5.98 -10.24 2.56
CA THR A 103 5.75 -9.81 3.95
C THR A 103 5.50 -11.02 4.85
N HIS A 104 4.66 -11.96 4.42
CA HIS A 104 4.43 -13.23 5.09
C HIS A 104 5.75 -13.95 5.34
N HIS A 105 6.57 -14.19 4.30
CA HIS A 105 7.87 -14.83 4.46
C HIS A 105 8.86 -14.03 5.33
N GLY A 106 8.70 -12.71 5.44
CA GLY A 106 9.45 -11.86 6.38
C GLY A 106 9.16 -12.19 7.83
N ILE A 107 7.88 -12.33 8.18
CA ILE A 107 7.41 -12.70 9.54
C ILE A 107 8.05 -14.02 9.99
N TRP A 108 8.00 -15.04 9.12
CA TRP A 108 8.62 -16.34 9.40
C TRP A 108 10.14 -16.25 9.60
N ARG A 109 10.84 -15.45 8.79
CA ARG A 109 12.30 -15.28 8.89
C ARG A 109 12.72 -14.59 10.20
N GLU A 110 11.91 -13.67 10.71
CA GLU A 110 12.18 -12.97 11.97
C GLU A 110 11.68 -13.73 13.20
N ASN A 111 11.19 -14.97 13.03
CA ASN A 111 10.60 -15.80 14.08
C ASN A 111 9.47 -15.08 14.84
N ILE A 112 8.79 -14.15 14.17
CA ILE A 112 7.59 -13.50 14.72
C ILE A 112 6.49 -14.54 14.65
N ARG A 113 5.87 -14.88 15.79
CA ARG A 113 4.79 -15.87 15.85
C ARG A 113 3.64 -15.37 15.00
N PRO A 114 3.34 -16.02 13.87
CA PRO A 114 2.18 -15.63 13.11
C PRO A 114 0.95 -16.30 13.74
N ASP A 115 -0.06 -15.49 14.05
CA ASP A 115 -1.41 -16.01 14.17
C ASP A 115 -1.99 -16.20 12.75
N ASN A 116 -2.79 -17.26 12.59
CA ASN A 116 -3.60 -17.59 11.44
C ASN A 116 -4.53 -16.44 10.96
N SER A 117 -4.76 -15.41 11.78
CA SER A 117 -5.57 -14.23 11.43
C SER A 117 -4.90 -13.22 10.49
N ILE A 118 -3.57 -13.23 10.36
CA ILE A 118 -2.81 -12.28 9.52
C ILE A 118 -2.48 -12.87 8.13
N PHE A 119 -2.85 -14.13 7.90
CA PHE A 119 -2.52 -14.83 6.67
C PHE A 119 -3.58 -14.68 5.59
N PHE A 120 -3.16 -14.11 4.46
CA PHE A 120 -3.88 -14.13 3.20
C PHE A 120 -3.81 -15.56 2.65
N GLU A 121 -4.84 -16.37 2.90
CA GLU A 121 -4.99 -17.65 2.21
C GLU A 121 -5.07 -17.41 0.69
N SER A 122 -4.24 -18.12 -0.06
CA SER A 122 -4.00 -17.95 -1.50
C SER A 122 -4.91 -18.79 -2.38
#